data_AF-A0A225SLM8-F1
#
_entry.id   AF-A0A225SLM8-F1
#
_cell.length_a   1.000
_cell.length_b   1.000
_cell.length_c   1.000
_cell.angle_alpha   90.00
_cell.angle_beta   90.00
_cell.angle_gamma   90.00
#
_symmetry.space_group_name_H-M   'P 1'
#
loop_
_entity.id
_entity.type
_entity.pdbx_description
1 polymer ?
#
loop_
_entity_poly.entity_id
_entity_poly.type
_entity_poly.pdbx_seq_one_letter_code
_entity_poly.pdbx_strand_id
1 'polypeptide(L)'
;MRIAYVSCNGQEHADADRPLAERNAMWRRLAEEHASTPFSLLLQGGDQLYADEVLQSHPALARWAANGKTQKSQQSFNADMSNAAESHYFNRYLTLLSQPDIAYVSARVPSLMMWDDHDIFDGWGSISETLLDSQIGRGLFNVARRMFMLFQGGATVEMPTIGESKSELLTLTQVVRFPRFSVVAPDLRSERRPARVMGPVGWAAFERALLLTKRGDRILLMSSVPVLGPRLSWVEKFLDLLPGVQKYEDDMLDQWQSRSHRGEWRRMLEALQLRAVEGCNEVTVLSGEIHLATRGEMAFTDGTIMHQLVASGIAHPPPPKLYARALGYLAMMGESVLPGQPVRLKPLPGHKHIYAAERNYLVMMRRNDKWSAEWDLEVSGRTPAMSLEGRHD
;
A
#
# COMPACT_ATOMS: atom_id res chain seq x y z
N MET A 1 -6.14 3.20 -22.86
CA MET A 1 -6.42 2.41 -21.64
C MET A 1 -6.30 3.33 -20.44
N ARG A 2 -7.20 3.21 -19.46
CA ARG A 2 -7.19 4.01 -18.23
C ARG A 2 -7.18 3.07 -17.03
N ILE A 3 -6.27 3.30 -16.09
CA ILE A 3 -6.09 2.50 -14.89
C ILE A 3 -6.26 3.44 -13.70
N ALA A 4 -7.18 3.11 -12.79
CA ALA A 4 -7.31 3.81 -11.52
C ALA A 4 -6.46 3.12 -10.45
N TYR A 5 -5.93 3.89 -9.50
CA TYR A 5 -5.24 3.39 -8.32
C TYR A 5 -5.78 4.07 -7.06
N VAL A 6 -6.04 3.27 -6.03
CA VAL A 6 -6.60 3.69 -4.73
C VAL A 6 -5.91 2.97 -3.57
N SER A 7 -5.87 3.58 -2.39
CA SER A 7 -5.47 2.96 -1.13
C SER A 7 -6.15 3.66 0.07
N CYS A 8 -6.02 3.11 1.27
CA CYS A 8 -6.49 3.71 2.52
C CYS A 8 -7.99 4.06 2.47
N ASN A 9 -8.80 3.00 2.38
CA ASN A 9 -10.25 3.02 2.18
C ASN A 9 -11.04 2.93 3.50
N GLY A 10 -10.62 3.64 4.54
CA GLY A 10 -11.33 3.65 5.81
C GLY A 10 -10.67 4.57 6.83
N GLN A 11 -10.91 4.29 8.09
CA GLN A 11 -10.21 4.87 9.25
C GLN A 11 -10.29 3.84 10.39
N GLU A 12 -9.45 3.98 11.39
CA GLU A 12 -9.19 2.92 12.39
C GLU A 12 -10.36 2.71 13.37
N HIS A 13 -11.19 3.74 13.54
CA HIS A 13 -12.28 3.73 14.50
C HIS A 13 -13.58 4.21 13.87
N ALA A 14 -14.68 3.48 14.10
CA ALA A 14 -16.02 3.89 13.73
C ALA A 14 -16.19 4.29 12.24
N ASP A 15 -15.41 3.70 11.32
CA ASP A 15 -15.51 4.03 9.89
C ASP A 15 -16.90 3.75 9.32
N ALA A 16 -17.60 2.72 9.84
CA ALA A 16 -18.97 2.40 9.41
C ALA A 16 -20.01 3.41 9.91
N ASP A 17 -19.71 4.20 10.95
CA ASP A 17 -20.64 5.18 11.51
C ASP A 17 -20.54 6.53 10.80
N ARG A 18 -19.56 6.70 9.90
CA ARG A 18 -19.36 7.93 9.13
C ARG A 18 -20.53 8.17 8.17
N PRO A 19 -20.96 9.43 7.97
CA PRO A 19 -21.92 9.75 6.92
C PRO A 19 -21.42 9.28 5.55
N LEU A 20 -22.20 8.47 4.84
CA LEU A 20 -21.82 7.89 3.54
C LEU A 20 -21.43 8.96 2.51
N ALA A 21 -22.09 10.13 2.55
CA ALA A 21 -21.78 11.24 1.66
C ALA A 21 -20.34 11.75 1.84
N GLU A 22 -19.86 11.77 3.09
CA GLU A 22 -18.51 12.19 3.46
C GLU A 22 -17.51 11.06 3.16
N ARG A 23 -17.70 9.86 3.73
CA ARG A 23 -16.80 8.71 3.59
C ARG A 23 -16.50 8.40 2.12
N ASN A 24 -17.54 8.35 1.29
CA ASN A 24 -17.45 7.92 -0.11
C ASN A 24 -17.33 9.07 -1.10
N ALA A 25 -17.03 10.29 -0.67
CA ALA A 25 -16.93 11.44 -1.58
C ALA A 25 -16.02 11.16 -2.78
N MET A 26 -14.83 10.59 -2.57
CA MET A 26 -13.90 10.25 -3.66
C MET A 26 -14.29 8.99 -4.43
N TRP A 27 -14.88 7.98 -3.77
CA TRP A 27 -15.44 6.81 -4.47
C TRP A 27 -16.56 7.20 -5.43
N ARG A 28 -17.43 8.13 -5.02
CA ARG A 28 -18.49 8.67 -5.88
C ARG A 28 -17.89 9.35 -7.10
N ARG A 29 -16.87 10.19 -6.92
CA ARG A 29 -16.16 10.82 -8.04
C ARG A 29 -15.52 9.78 -8.97
N LEU A 30 -14.89 8.75 -8.42
CA LEU A 30 -14.30 7.66 -9.21
C LEU A 30 -15.39 6.90 -10.00
N ALA A 31 -16.55 6.65 -9.40
CA ALA A 31 -17.70 6.01 -10.03
C ALA A 31 -18.30 6.87 -11.16
N GLU A 32 -18.47 8.17 -10.93
CA GLU A 32 -18.90 9.15 -11.94
C GLU A 32 -17.90 9.24 -13.09
N GLU A 33 -16.60 9.27 -12.78
CA GLU A 33 -15.55 9.26 -13.79
C GLU A 33 -15.60 7.97 -14.60
N HIS A 34 -15.76 6.81 -13.96
CA HIS A 34 -15.92 5.52 -14.65
C HIS A 34 -17.13 5.50 -15.59
N ALA A 35 -18.27 6.06 -15.14
CA ALA A 35 -19.49 6.12 -15.94
C ALA A 35 -19.34 7.00 -17.19
N SER A 36 -18.60 8.11 -17.07
CA SER A 36 -18.36 9.04 -18.19
C SER A 36 -17.25 8.54 -19.13
N THR A 37 -16.17 8.04 -18.54
CA THR A 37 -14.99 7.55 -19.22
C THR A 37 -14.57 6.26 -18.52
N PRO A 38 -14.75 5.06 -19.13
CA PRO A 38 -14.48 3.81 -18.44
C PRO A 38 -13.01 3.60 -18.08
N PHE A 39 -12.80 2.97 -16.91
CA PHE A 39 -11.52 2.41 -16.49
C PHE A 39 -11.46 0.95 -16.93
N SER A 40 -10.26 0.52 -17.34
CA SER A 40 -10.00 -0.85 -17.76
C SER A 40 -9.51 -1.74 -16.61
N LEU A 41 -8.97 -1.13 -15.54
CA LEU A 41 -8.38 -1.81 -14.40
C LEU A 41 -8.42 -0.88 -13.18
N LEU A 42 -8.67 -1.45 -12.00
CA LEU A 42 -8.56 -0.78 -10.71
C LEU A 42 -7.47 -1.48 -9.88
N LEU A 43 -6.41 -0.76 -9.55
CA LEU A 43 -5.35 -1.25 -8.68
C LEU A 43 -5.61 -0.75 -7.25
N GLN A 44 -5.56 -1.64 -6.27
CA GLN A 44 -5.85 -1.31 -4.87
C GLN A 44 -4.66 -1.65 -3.99
N GLY A 45 -4.03 -0.61 -3.45
CA GLY A 45 -2.67 -0.61 -2.94
C GLY A 45 -2.46 -1.05 -1.50
N GLY A 46 -3.43 -1.69 -0.85
CA GLY A 46 -3.40 -1.92 0.59
C GLY A 46 -4.36 -0.99 1.34
N ASP A 47 -4.71 -1.39 2.56
CA ASP A 47 -5.75 -0.76 3.39
C ASP A 47 -7.08 -0.67 2.68
N GLN A 48 -7.49 -1.77 2.07
CA GLN A 48 -8.82 -1.85 1.48
C GLN A 48 -9.86 -2.03 2.57
N LEU A 49 -9.51 -2.79 3.60
CA LEU A 49 -10.26 -2.93 4.83
C LEU A 49 -9.49 -2.28 5.99
N TYR A 50 -10.20 -1.54 6.84
CA TYR A 50 -9.72 -1.19 8.19
C TYR A 50 -10.40 -2.13 9.18
N ALA A 51 -9.63 -3.11 9.67
CA ALA A 51 -10.10 -4.23 10.51
C ALA A 51 -9.63 -4.14 11.97
N ASP A 52 -9.09 -2.99 12.39
CA ASP A 52 -8.41 -2.79 13.69
C ASP A 52 -9.29 -3.17 14.89
N GLU A 53 -10.60 -2.92 14.76
CA GLU A 53 -11.62 -3.23 15.76
C GLU A 53 -11.80 -4.74 15.99
N VAL A 54 -11.15 -5.61 15.19
CA VAL A 54 -11.09 -7.06 15.44
C VAL A 54 -10.54 -7.37 16.83
N LEU A 55 -9.62 -6.53 17.34
CA LEU A 55 -9.08 -6.67 18.69
C LEU A 55 -10.16 -6.53 19.76
N GLN A 56 -11.28 -5.86 19.48
CA GLN A 56 -12.42 -5.71 20.37
C GLN A 56 -13.51 -6.77 20.16
N SER A 57 -13.38 -7.63 19.15
CA SER A 57 -14.39 -8.66 18.83
C SER A 57 -14.58 -9.71 19.93
N HIS A 58 -13.60 -9.88 20.82
CA HIS A 58 -13.68 -10.80 21.96
C HIS A 58 -12.90 -10.27 23.16
N PRO A 59 -13.39 -10.41 24.42
CA PRO A 59 -12.73 -9.85 25.61
C PRO A 59 -11.28 -10.31 25.81
N ALA A 60 -10.94 -11.53 25.39
CA ALA A 60 -9.56 -12.02 25.43
C ALA A 60 -8.64 -11.32 24.43
N LEU A 61 -9.13 -10.99 23.23
CA LEU A 61 -8.36 -10.26 22.22
C LEU A 61 -8.08 -8.84 22.70
N ALA A 62 -9.08 -8.19 23.30
CA ALA A 62 -8.94 -6.85 23.86
C ALA A 62 -7.90 -6.81 24.99
N ARG A 63 -7.93 -7.81 25.88
CA ARG A 63 -6.90 -7.96 26.93
C ARG A 63 -5.52 -8.24 26.35
N TRP A 64 -5.42 -9.08 25.32
CA TRP A 64 -4.14 -9.38 24.66
C TRP A 64 -3.53 -8.11 24.05
N ALA A 65 -4.33 -7.30 23.35
CA ALA A 65 -3.90 -6.03 22.78
C ALA A 65 -3.45 -5.02 23.86
N ALA A 66 -4.21 -4.90 24.95
CA ALA A 66 -3.88 -4.00 26.06
C ALA A 66 -2.59 -4.39 26.81
N ASN A 67 -2.26 -5.69 26.85
CA ASN A 67 -1.12 -6.23 27.60
C ASN A 67 0.19 -6.27 26.78
N GLY A 68 0.20 -5.68 25.59
CA GLY A 68 1.25 -5.82 24.56
C GLY A 68 2.68 -5.43 24.96
N LYS A 69 2.89 -4.82 26.14
CA LYS A 69 4.22 -4.40 26.63
C LYS A 69 4.77 -5.24 27.79
N THR A 70 3.96 -6.09 28.44
CA THR A 70 4.32 -6.62 29.77
C THR A 70 4.14 -8.13 29.96
N GLN A 71 3.48 -8.87 29.06
CA GLN A 71 3.32 -10.32 29.24
C GLN A 71 3.63 -11.15 27.99
N LYS A 72 4.41 -12.21 28.19
CA LYS A 72 4.46 -13.41 27.33
C LYS A 72 3.11 -14.14 27.46
N SER A 73 2.06 -13.62 26.84
CA SER A 73 0.74 -14.24 26.86
C SER A 73 0.83 -15.64 26.22
N GLN A 74 0.90 -16.68 27.06
CA GLN A 74 0.74 -18.08 26.67
C GLN A 74 -0.73 -18.43 26.36
N GLN A 75 -1.62 -17.43 26.29
CA GLN A 75 -3.01 -17.65 26.02
C GLN A 75 -3.19 -18.32 24.66
N SER A 76 -3.97 -19.40 24.63
CA SER A 76 -4.34 -20.09 23.41
C SER A 76 -5.36 -19.29 22.61
N PHE A 77 -5.23 -19.35 21.29
CA PHE A 77 -6.26 -18.86 20.38
C PHE A 77 -7.31 -19.95 20.23
N ASN A 78 -8.42 -19.82 20.96
CA ASN A 78 -9.47 -20.83 21.01
C ASN A 78 -10.55 -20.63 19.93
N ALA A 79 -11.49 -21.57 19.83
CA ALA A 79 -12.55 -21.54 18.82
C ALA A 79 -13.45 -20.29 18.93
N ASP A 80 -13.77 -19.85 20.15
CA ASP A 80 -14.61 -18.67 20.37
C ASP A 80 -13.93 -17.39 19.85
N MET A 81 -12.63 -17.24 20.10
CA MET A 81 -11.82 -16.14 19.57
C MET A 81 -11.74 -16.20 18.04
N SER A 82 -11.57 -17.39 17.47
CA SER A 82 -11.57 -17.59 16.02
C SER A 82 -12.91 -17.19 15.40
N ASN A 83 -14.03 -17.69 15.95
CA ASN A 83 -15.37 -17.39 15.46
C ASN A 83 -15.70 -15.90 15.57
N ALA A 84 -15.31 -15.25 16.67
CA ALA A 84 -15.50 -13.82 16.86
C ALA A 84 -14.71 -13.00 15.83
N ALA A 85 -13.42 -13.32 15.63
CA ALA A 85 -12.59 -12.65 14.64
C ALA A 85 -13.11 -12.88 13.22
N GLU A 86 -13.43 -14.13 12.84
CA GLU A 86 -13.99 -14.46 11.53
C GLU A 86 -15.29 -13.70 11.25
N SER A 87 -16.21 -13.69 12.22
CA SER A 87 -17.47 -12.96 12.10
C SER A 87 -17.23 -11.45 11.97
N HIS A 88 -16.23 -10.90 12.67
CA HIS A 88 -15.87 -9.49 12.55
C HIS A 88 -15.40 -9.15 11.13
N TYR A 89 -14.34 -9.80 10.63
CA TYR A 89 -13.82 -9.53 9.28
C TYR A 89 -14.89 -9.72 8.21
N PHE A 90 -15.64 -10.82 8.27
CA PHE A 90 -16.67 -11.13 7.27
C PHE A 90 -17.72 -10.01 7.21
N ASN A 91 -18.24 -9.59 8.36
CA ASN A 91 -19.23 -8.51 8.40
C ASN A 91 -18.65 -7.15 8.00
N ARG A 92 -17.38 -6.86 8.32
CA ARG A 92 -16.71 -5.64 7.87
C ARG A 92 -16.57 -5.61 6.36
N TYR A 93 -16.14 -6.72 5.73
CA TYR A 93 -16.09 -6.83 4.28
C TYR A 93 -17.47 -6.67 3.63
N LEU A 94 -18.51 -7.34 4.14
CA LEU A 94 -19.87 -7.18 3.62
C LEU A 94 -20.37 -5.73 3.72
N THR A 95 -20.10 -5.07 4.85
CA THR A 95 -20.48 -3.67 5.05
C THR A 95 -19.76 -2.76 4.08
N LEU A 96 -18.45 -2.96 3.89
CA LEU A 96 -17.62 -2.16 3.00
C LEU A 96 -18.02 -2.33 1.53
N LEU A 97 -18.10 -3.58 1.06
CA LEU A 97 -18.33 -3.90 -0.34
C LEU A 97 -19.78 -3.65 -0.77
N SER A 98 -20.72 -3.56 0.16
CA SER A 98 -22.12 -3.18 -0.12
C SER A 98 -22.34 -1.68 -0.20
N GLN A 99 -21.34 -0.85 0.10
CA GLN A 99 -21.49 0.60 -0.01
C GLN A 99 -21.73 1.00 -1.48
N PRO A 100 -22.68 1.91 -1.78
CA PRO A 100 -23.17 2.11 -3.14
C PRO A 100 -22.10 2.43 -4.18
N ASP A 101 -21.21 3.38 -3.86
CA ASP A 101 -20.17 3.85 -4.77
C ASP A 101 -19.08 2.78 -4.99
N ILE A 102 -18.72 2.03 -3.93
CA ILE A 102 -17.75 0.92 -3.99
C ILE A 102 -18.34 -0.26 -4.78
N ALA A 103 -19.56 -0.68 -4.44
CA ALA A 103 -20.29 -1.77 -5.09
C ALA A 103 -20.43 -1.51 -6.60
N TYR A 104 -20.74 -0.26 -6.98
CA TYR A 104 -20.86 0.13 -8.38
C TYR A 104 -19.58 -0.10 -9.17
N VAL A 105 -18.43 0.36 -8.64
CA VAL A 105 -17.12 0.25 -9.31
C VAL A 105 -16.62 -1.19 -9.28
N SER A 106 -16.64 -1.87 -8.13
CA SER A 106 -16.16 -3.25 -7.98
C SER A 106 -16.93 -4.26 -8.83
N ALA A 107 -18.21 -4.01 -9.12
CA ALA A 107 -19.01 -4.85 -10.01
C ALA A 107 -18.70 -4.65 -11.51
N ARG A 108 -17.93 -3.62 -11.89
CA ARG A 108 -17.73 -3.19 -13.30
C ARG A 108 -16.29 -3.10 -13.73
N VAL A 109 -15.37 -2.85 -12.80
CA VAL A 109 -13.95 -2.69 -13.09
C VAL A 109 -13.19 -3.86 -12.49
N PRO A 110 -12.51 -4.69 -13.31
CA PRO A 110 -11.61 -5.71 -12.80
C PRO A 110 -10.56 -5.09 -11.89
N SER A 111 -10.28 -5.72 -10.75
CA SER A 111 -9.34 -5.18 -9.76
C SER A 111 -8.22 -6.15 -9.41
N LEU A 112 -7.04 -5.59 -9.15
CA LEU A 112 -5.93 -6.29 -8.49
C LEU A 112 -5.70 -5.60 -7.15
N MET A 113 -5.72 -6.37 -6.07
CA MET A 113 -5.58 -5.84 -4.71
C MET A 113 -4.35 -6.45 -4.02
N MET A 114 -3.62 -5.63 -3.29
CA MET A 114 -2.66 -6.08 -2.29
C MET A 114 -3.19 -5.72 -0.90
N TRP A 115 -2.76 -6.43 0.13
CA TRP A 115 -3.04 -6.05 1.51
C TRP A 115 -1.97 -5.12 2.09
N ASP A 116 -2.34 -4.40 3.14
CA ASP A 116 -1.42 -3.80 4.11
C ASP A 116 -1.78 -4.22 5.54
N ASP A 117 -1.31 -3.52 6.57
CA ASP A 117 -1.55 -3.90 7.96
C ASP A 117 -2.99 -3.75 8.38
N HIS A 118 -3.71 -2.69 8.00
CA HIS A 118 -5.11 -2.52 8.43
C HIS A 118 -6.06 -3.60 7.89
N ASP A 119 -5.67 -4.32 6.83
CA ASP A 119 -6.36 -5.54 6.37
C ASP A 119 -6.21 -6.72 7.37
N ILE A 120 -5.29 -6.59 8.33
CA ILE A 120 -5.06 -7.48 9.48
C ILE A 120 -5.45 -6.71 10.76
N PHE A 121 -4.59 -5.81 11.22
CA PHE A 121 -4.88 -4.75 12.18
C PHE A 121 -3.66 -3.82 12.25
N ASP A 122 -3.89 -2.60 12.71
CA ASP A 122 -2.93 -1.51 12.88
C ASP A 122 -1.57 -1.97 13.42
N GLY A 123 -0.50 -1.62 12.70
CA GLY A 123 0.89 -1.93 13.04
C GLY A 123 1.30 -3.40 12.87
N TRP A 124 0.52 -4.23 12.17
CA TRP A 124 0.90 -5.63 11.90
C TRP A 124 2.25 -5.72 11.20
N GLY A 125 3.20 -6.42 11.82
CA GLY A 125 4.57 -6.57 11.35
C GLY A 125 5.56 -5.66 12.05
N SER A 126 5.10 -4.63 12.77
CA SER A 126 5.96 -3.71 13.53
C SER A 126 5.78 -3.81 15.05
N ILE A 127 4.71 -4.47 15.49
CA ILE A 127 4.61 -4.93 16.88
C ILE A 127 5.68 -5.97 17.23
N SER A 128 5.94 -6.17 18.52
CA SER A 128 7.00 -7.10 18.97
C SER A 128 6.84 -8.52 18.40
N GLU A 129 7.96 -9.17 18.08
CA GLU A 129 7.96 -10.55 17.57
C GLU A 129 7.26 -11.53 18.52
N THR A 130 7.32 -11.28 19.84
CA THR A 130 6.60 -12.08 20.84
C THR A 130 5.08 -12.04 20.64
N LEU A 131 4.52 -10.91 20.23
CA LEU A 131 3.09 -10.79 19.93
C LEU A 131 2.77 -11.43 18.58
N LEU A 132 3.55 -11.14 17.54
CA LEU A 132 3.39 -11.76 16.21
C LEU A 132 3.40 -13.29 16.29
N ASP A 133 4.33 -13.85 17.07
CA ASP A 133 4.49 -15.30 17.23
C ASP A 133 3.61 -15.91 18.32
N SER A 134 2.84 -15.11 19.06
CA SER A 134 1.87 -15.65 20.01
C SER A 134 0.79 -16.46 19.29
N GLN A 135 0.12 -17.39 19.99
CA GLN A 135 -0.97 -18.16 19.37
C GLN A 135 -2.10 -17.24 18.89
N ILE A 136 -2.37 -16.16 19.63
CA ILE A 136 -3.36 -15.15 19.27
C ILE A 136 -2.95 -14.37 18.01
N GLY A 137 -1.71 -13.87 17.96
CA GLY A 137 -1.19 -13.16 16.78
C GLY A 137 -1.26 -14.01 15.52
N ARG A 138 -0.76 -15.26 15.58
CA ARG A 138 -0.86 -16.22 14.47
C ARG A 138 -2.31 -16.55 14.09
N GLY A 139 -3.20 -16.65 15.09
CA GLY A 139 -4.63 -16.89 14.89
C GLY A 139 -5.29 -15.76 14.11
N LEU A 140 -5.12 -14.52 14.57
CA LEU A 140 -5.64 -13.32 13.90
C LEU A 140 -5.12 -13.19 12.47
N PHE A 141 -3.81 -13.38 12.26
CA PHE A 141 -3.20 -13.38 10.93
C PHE A 141 -3.84 -14.42 9.99
N ASN A 142 -4.04 -15.65 10.47
CA ASN A 142 -4.64 -16.70 9.66
C ASN A 142 -6.11 -16.43 9.32
N VAL A 143 -6.85 -15.76 10.21
CA VAL A 143 -8.22 -15.29 9.92
C VAL A 143 -8.17 -14.18 8.86
N ALA A 144 -7.37 -13.14 9.07
CA ALA A 144 -7.21 -12.01 8.15
C ALA A 144 -6.83 -12.49 6.75
N ARG A 145 -5.79 -13.32 6.65
CA ARG A 145 -5.31 -13.88 5.39
C ARG A 145 -6.38 -14.66 4.64
N ARG A 146 -7.20 -15.47 5.33
CA ARG A 146 -8.34 -16.17 4.70
C ARG A 146 -9.38 -15.20 4.17
N MET A 147 -9.69 -14.15 4.92
CA MET A 147 -10.68 -13.14 4.52
C MET A 147 -10.19 -12.29 3.36
N PHE A 148 -8.92 -11.88 3.36
CA PHE A 148 -8.29 -11.22 2.21
C PHE A 148 -8.37 -12.10 0.96
N MET A 149 -7.96 -13.37 1.03
CA MET A 149 -8.03 -14.27 -0.13
C MET A 149 -9.47 -14.37 -0.64
N LEU A 150 -10.45 -14.52 0.24
CA LEU A 150 -11.86 -14.65 -0.13
C LEU A 150 -12.43 -13.39 -0.79
N PHE A 151 -12.26 -12.22 -0.17
CA PHE A 151 -12.94 -10.98 -0.56
C PHE A 151 -12.14 -10.11 -1.54
N GLN A 152 -10.81 -10.14 -1.47
CA GLN A 152 -9.93 -9.31 -2.30
C GLN A 152 -9.20 -10.13 -3.36
N GLY A 153 -8.79 -11.35 -3.03
CA GLY A 153 -8.15 -12.28 -3.98
C GLY A 153 -9.14 -13.05 -4.86
N GLY A 154 -10.40 -13.19 -4.43
CA GLY A 154 -11.37 -14.06 -5.11
C GLY A 154 -10.95 -15.53 -5.12
N ALA A 155 -10.19 -15.96 -4.11
CA ALA A 155 -9.55 -17.27 -4.03
C ALA A 155 -9.73 -17.91 -2.64
N THR A 156 -9.58 -19.23 -2.57
CA THR A 156 -9.45 -19.97 -1.31
C THR A 156 -8.25 -20.91 -1.37
N VAL A 157 -7.92 -21.58 -0.26
CA VAL A 157 -6.86 -22.59 -0.24
C VAL A 157 -7.21 -23.76 -1.18
N GLU A 158 -8.50 -24.09 -1.29
CA GLU A 158 -9.04 -25.15 -2.15
C GLU A 158 -9.22 -24.70 -3.60
N MET A 159 -9.47 -23.40 -3.82
CA MET A 159 -9.66 -22.78 -5.13
C MET A 159 -8.69 -21.61 -5.29
N PRO A 160 -7.38 -21.88 -5.51
CA PRO A 160 -6.39 -20.84 -5.71
C PRO A 160 -6.64 -20.09 -7.02
N THR A 161 -6.00 -18.92 -7.16
CA THR A 161 -6.07 -18.15 -8.40
C THR A 161 -5.49 -18.97 -9.56
N ILE A 162 -6.04 -18.80 -10.77
CA ILE A 162 -5.62 -19.59 -11.94
C ILE A 162 -4.11 -19.45 -12.16
N GLY A 163 -3.41 -20.59 -12.17
CA GLY A 163 -1.97 -20.66 -12.42
C GLY A 163 -1.10 -20.65 -11.17
N GLU A 164 -1.68 -20.52 -9.97
CA GLU A 164 -0.93 -20.61 -8.72
C GLU A 164 -0.63 -22.07 -8.32
N SER A 165 0.62 -22.30 -7.94
CA SER A 165 1.11 -23.53 -7.34
C SER A 165 0.96 -23.52 -5.81
N LYS A 166 1.03 -24.69 -5.14
CA LYS A 166 0.99 -24.76 -3.67
C LYS A 166 2.10 -23.96 -2.98
N SER A 167 3.27 -23.80 -3.60
CA SER A 167 4.34 -22.94 -3.09
C SER A 167 4.00 -21.46 -3.16
N GLU A 168 3.13 -21.07 -4.08
CA GLU A 168 2.66 -19.68 -4.22
C GLU A 168 1.62 -19.34 -3.17
N LEU A 169 0.92 -20.32 -2.61
CA LEU A 169 0.04 -20.12 -1.45
C LEU A 169 0.77 -19.70 -0.16
N LEU A 170 2.10 -19.74 -0.10
CA LEU A 170 2.87 -19.25 1.06
C LEU A 170 3.06 -17.73 1.06
N THR A 171 2.76 -17.07 -0.05
CA THR A 171 2.89 -15.62 -0.24
C THR A 171 1.64 -15.11 -0.93
N LEU A 172 1.33 -13.82 -0.79
CA LEU A 172 0.30 -13.15 -1.56
C LEU A 172 0.90 -12.31 -2.71
N THR A 173 2.15 -12.62 -3.09
CA THR A 173 2.82 -11.96 -4.21
C THR A 173 2.11 -12.29 -5.51
N GLN A 174 1.66 -11.27 -6.23
CA GLN A 174 0.91 -11.41 -7.48
C GLN A 174 1.69 -10.82 -8.66
N VAL A 175 1.61 -11.48 -9.82
CA VAL A 175 2.08 -10.95 -11.10
C VAL A 175 1.02 -11.14 -12.17
N VAL A 176 0.53 -10.03 -12.72
CA VAL A 176 -0.48 -10.04 -13.78
C VAL A 176 0.09 -9.37 -15.02
N ARG A 177 0.05 -10.09 -16.15
CA ARG A 177 0.65 -9.64 -17.41
C ARG A 177 -0.43 -9.21 -18.37
N PHE A 178 -0.27 -8.01 -18.91
CA PHE A 178 -1.13 -7.44 -19.93
C PHE A 178 -0.31 -7.19 -21.20
N PRO A 179 -0.95 -6.88 -22.35
CA PRO A 179 -0.21 -6.44 -23.52
C PRO A 179 0.58 -5.16 -23.20
N ARG A 180 1.92 -5.26 -23.23
CA ARG A 180 2.89 -4.16 -23.11
C ARG A 180 3.11 -3.60 -21.71
N PHE A 181 2.52 -4.21 -20.68
CA PHE A 181 2.83 -3.89 -19.29
C PHE A 181 2.53 -5.08 -18.37
N SER A 182 3.15 -5.10 -17.21
CA SER A 182 2.86 -6.07 -16.14
C SER A 182 2.64 -5.33 -14.83
N VAL A 183 1.75 -5.85 -13.99
CA VAL A 183 1.59 -5.41 -12.62
C VAL A 183 2.25 -6.44 -11.70
N VAL A 184 3.13 -5.97 -10.82
CA VAL A 184 3.81 -6.80 -9.81
C VAL A 184 3.42 -6.25 -8.45
N ALA A 185 2.84 -7.08 -7.60
CA ALA A 185 2.45 -6.73 -6.24
C ALA A 185 3.10 -7.73 -5.27
N PRO A 186 4.28 -7.42 -4.69
CA PRO A 186 4.92 -8.25 -3.67
C PRO A 186 4.09 -8.29 -2.39
N ASP A 187 4.20 -9.40 -1.67
CA ASP A 187 3.62 -9.54 -0.33
C ASP A 187 4.52 -8.92 0.72
N LEU A 188 4.12 -7.74 1.21
CA LEU A 188 4.88 -6.97 2.19
C LEU A 188 4.46 -7.23 3.64
N ARG A 189 3.52 -8.14 3.92
CA ARG A 189 2.98 -8.35 5.28
C ARG A 189 3.10 -9.79 5.79
N SER A 190 3.11 -10.83 4.93
CA SER A 190 3.12 -12.23 5.41
C SER A 190 4.35 -12.60 6.25
N GLU A 191 5.53 -12.14 5.85
CA GLU A 191 6.80 -12.47 6.53
C GLU A 191 7.39 -11.30 7.31
N ARG A 192 6.64 -10.19 7.39
CA ARG A 192 7.06 -8.94 7.99
C ARG A 192 7.32 -9.08 9.48
N ARG A 193 8.37 -8.42 9.93
CA ARG A 193 8.85 -8.31 11.32
C ARG A 193 9.37 -6.88 11.54
N PRO A 194 9.58 -6.44 12.80
CA PRO A 194 10.01 -5.06 13.07
C PRO A 194 11.34 -4.65 12.42
N ALA A 195 12.18 -5.62 12.08
CA ALA A 195 13.45 -5.41 11.39
C ALA A 195 13.53 -6.10 10.03
N ARG A 196 12.38 -6.50 9.45
CA ARG A 196 12.34 -7.19 8.16
C ARG A 196 11.01 -6.96 7.44
N VAL A 197 11.04 -6.49 6.20
CA VAL A 197 9.85 -6.35 5.36
C VAL A 197 9.46 -7.69 4.71
N MET A 198 10.38 -8.36 4.01
CA MET A 198 10.12 -9.64 3.35
C MET A 198 11.07 -10.74 3.84
N GLY A 199 10.54 -11.95 4.03
CA GLY A 199 11.36 -13.11 4.32
C GLY A 199 11.87 -13.80 3.05
N PRO A 200 12.56 -14.94 3.20
CA PRO A 200 13.08 -15.69 2.06
C PRO A 200 12.03 -16.08 1.03
N VAL A 201 10.79 -16.41 1.46
CA VAL A 201 9.72 -16.83 0.55
C VAL A 201 9.22 -15.65 -0.30
N GLY A 202 8.98 -14.51 0.33
CA GLY A 202 8.54 -13.27 -0.30
C GLY A 202 9.58 -12.73 -1.26
N TRP A 203 10.86 -12.70 -0.86
CA TRP A 203 11.96 -12.29 -1.75
C TRP A 203 12.07 -13.18 -2.99
N ALA A 204 12.03 -14.51 -2.81
CA ALA A 204 12.09 -15.44 -3.93
C ALA A 204 10.87 -15.30 -4.86
N ALA A 205 9.69 -15.01 -4.31
CA ALA A 205 8.48 -14.75 -5.08
C ALA A 205 8.55 -13.44 -5.87
N PHE A 206 9.02 -12.36 -5.24
CA PHE A 206 9.20 -11.07 -5.86
C PHE A 206 10.22 -11.10 -7.00
N GLU A 207 11.40 -11.69 -6.78
CA GLU A 207 12.43 -11.80 -7.81
C GLU A 207 11.94 -12.65 -8.99
N ARG A 208 11.23 -13.76 -8.71
CA ARG A 208 10.56 -14.55 -9.75
C ARG A 208 9.50 -13.74 -10.51
N ALA A 209 8.68 -12.95 -9.81
CA ALA A 209 7.66 -12.10 -10.43
C ALA A 209 8.27 -11.08 -11.39
N LEU A 210 9.39 -10.45 -11.02
CA LEU A 210 10.15 -9.56 -11.92
C LEU A 210 10.63 -10.29 -13.17
N LEU A 211 11.15 -11.52 -13.03
CA LEU A 211 11.63 -12.33 -14.15
C LEU A 211 10.52 -12.72 -15.13
N LEU A 212 9.28 -12.89 -14.65
CA LEU A 212 8.11 -13.24 -15.46
C LEU A 212 7.58 -12.08 -16.32
N THR A 213 7.99 -10.84 -16.05
CA THR A 213 7.65 -9.68 -16.89
C THR A 213 8.31 -9.82 -18.26
N LYS A 214 7.75 -9.19 -19.30
CA LYS A 214 8.33 -9.24 -20.66
C LYS A 214 9.34 -8.12 -20.86
N ARG A 215 10.39 -8.38 -21.63
CA ARG A 215 11.39 -7.36 -22.02
C ARG A 215 10.69 -6.21 -22.77
N GLY A 216 11.01 -4.97 -22.43
CA GLY A 216 10.46 -3.76 -23.08
C GLY A 216 9.06 -3.34 -22.64
N ASP A 217 8.38 -4.15 -21.83
CA ASP A 217 7.07 -3.80 -21.27
C ASP A 217 7.23 -2.88 -20.05
N ARG A 218 6.25 -2.03 -19.75
CA ARG A 218 6.26 -1.25 -18.50
C ARG A 218 5.94 -2.16 -17.30
N ILE A 219 6.64 -1.98 -16.19
CA ILE A 219 6.35 -2.63 -14.91
C ILE A 219 5.66 -1.62 -14.01
N LEU A 220 4.43 -1.92 -13.60
CA LEU A 220 3.73 -1.22 -12.52
C LEU A 220 3.95 -2.02 -11.23
N LEU A 221 4.85 -1.55 -10.37
CA LEU A 221 5.09 -2.15 -9.06
C LEU A 221 4.11 -1.55 -8.06
N MET A 222 3.27 -2.36 -7.44
CA MET A 222 2.49 -1.93 -6.28
C MET A 222 3.34 -2.13 -5.02
N SER A 223 3.37 -1.15 -4.12
CA SER A 223 4.02 -1.25 -2.81
C SER A 223 3.17 -0.51 -1.82
N SER A 224 2.64 -1.20 -0.82
CA SER A 224 1.65 -0.62 0.10
C SER A 224 2.23 0.60 0.83
N VAL A 225 3.49 0.48 1.26
CA VAL A 225 4.30 1.61 1.73
C VAL A 225 5.17 2.22 0.60
N PRO A 226 5.40 3.55 0.57
CA PRO A 226 6.27 4.21 -0.40
C PRO A 226 7.71 3.67 -0.43
N VAL A 227 8.18 3.23 -1.61
CA VAL A 227 9.57 2.76 -1.84
C VAL A 227 10.55 3.94 -1.89
N LEU A 228 10.16 5.04 -2.53
CA LEU A 228 10.92 6.30 -2.57
C LEU A 228 10.38 7.22 -1.48
N GLY A 229 11.22 7.61 -0.53
CA GLY A 229 10.80 8.39 0.62
C GLY A 229 11.87 9.39 1.08
N PRO A 230 11.52 10.27 2.02
CA PRO A 230 12.47 11.18 2.63
C PRO A 230 13.40 10.42 3.58
N ARG A 231 14.51 11.05 3.95
CA ARG A 231 15.41 10.49 4.96
C ARG A 231 14.76 10.51 6.35
N LEU A 232 14.32 9.35 6.85
CA LEU A 232 13.59 9.26 8.12
C LEU A 232 14.35 9.82 9.31
N SER A 233 15.69 9.77 9.34
CA SER A 233 16.46 10.34 10.46
C SER A 233 16.21 11.84 10.71
N TRP A 234 15.73 12.57 9.70
CA TRP A 234 15.31 13.97 9.87
C TRP A 234 13.86 14.10 10.31
N VAL A 235 13.01 13.17 9.89
CA VAL A 235 11.60 13.12 10.26
C VAL A 235 11.44 12.65 11.71
N GLU A 236 12.18 11.62 12.15
CA GLU A 236 12.21 11.12 13.54
C GLU A 236 12.56 12.27 14.51
N LYS A 237 13.69 12.96 14.25
CA LYS A 237 14.11 14.12 15.04
C LYS A 237 13.09 15.25 15.10
N PHE A 238 12.25 15.39 14.06
CA PHE A 238 11.21 16.40 14.04
C PHE A 238 9.99 15.96 14.84
N LEU A 239 9.60 14.68 14.77
CA LEU A 239 8.52 14.12 15.57
C LEU A 239 8.86 14.11 17.06
N ASP A 240 10.10 13.80 17.44
CA ASP A 240 10.60 13.87 18.82
C ASP A 240 10.39 15.26 19.46
N LEU A 241 10.33 16.32 18.64
CA LEU A 241 10.14 17.71 19.08
C LEU A 241 8.67 18.12 19.19
N LEU A 242 7.74 17.28 18.73
CA LEU A 242 6.30 17.54 18.73
C LEU A 242 5.59 16.65 19.76
N PRO A 243 4.96 17.21 20.80
CA PRO A 243 4.17 16.40 21.72
C PRO A 243 2.88 15.88 21.05
N GLY A 244 2.60 14.58 21.19
CA GLY A 244 1.34 13.97 20.74
C GLY A 244 1.35 13.33 19.34
N VAL A 245 2.52 13.14 18.72
CA VAL A 245 2.69 12.48 17.41
C VAL A 245 3.25 11.05 17.48
N GLN A 246 3.14 10.37 18.64
CA GLN A 246 3.66 8.99 18.79
C GLN A 246 3.10 8.00 17.75
N LYS A 247 1.84 8.16 17.31
CA LYS A 247 1.26 7.34 16.24
C LYS A 247 2.09 7.40 14.95
N TYR A 248 2.62 8.58 14.61
CA TYR A 248 3.45 8.77 13.42
C TYR A 248 4.87 8.19 13.57
N GLU A 249 5.36 7.94 14.79
CA GLU A 249 6.65 7.27 14.99
C GLU A 249 6.55 5.78 14.68
N ASP A 250 5.45 5.12 15.07
CA ASP A 250 5.19 3.72 14.76
C ASP A 250 5.04 3.55 13.22
N ASP A 251 4.27 4.41 12.55
CA ASP A 251 4.11 4.44 11.08
C ASP A 251 5.45 4.65 10.32
N MET A 252 6.47 5.19 10.98
CA MET A 252 7.79 5.40 10.37
C MET A 252 8.68 4.16 10.43
N LEU A 253 8.55 3.36 11.49
CA LEU A 253 9.22 2.05 11.57
C LEU A 253 8.71 1.13 10.46
N ASP A 254 7.48 1.36 10.01
CA ASP A 254 6.81 0.62 8.95
C ASP A 254 7.34 0.91 7.53
N GLN A 255 8.13 1.96 7.35
CA GLN A 255 8.54 2.35 6.01
C GLN A 255 9.85 1.67 5.59
N TRP A 256 10.05 1.55 4.27
CA TRP A 256 11.32 1.08 3.69
C TRP A 256 12.52 1.88 4.17
N GLN A 257 12.30 3.15 4.50
CA GLN A 257 13.33 4.09 4.89
C GLN A 257 13.78 3.91 6.35
N SER A 258 13.13 3.02 7.11
CA SER A 258 13.55 2.67 8.47
C SER A 258 14.97 2.14 8.48
N ARG A 259 15.73 2.50 9.53
CA ARG A 259 17.13 2.08 9.66
C ARG A 259 17.26 0.55 9.69
N SER A 260 16.27 -0.13 10.27
CA SER A 260 16.22 -1.59 10.32
C SER A 260 16.02 -2.22 8.94
N HIS A 261 15.34 -1.54 8.02
CA HIS A 261 15.00 -2.02 6.67
C HIS A 261 15.99 -1.60 5.58
N ARG A 262 17.00 -0.78 5.90
CA ARG A 262 17.91 -0.20 4.90
C ARG A 262 18.57 -1.22 3.96
N GLY A 263 18.90 -2.41 4.48
CA GLY A 263 19.48 -3.49 3.67
C GLY A 263 18.50 -4.05 2.64
N GLU A 264 17.27 -4.29 3.06
CA GLU A 264 16.18 -4.76 2.19
C GLU A 264 15.71 -3.68 1.22
N TRP A 265 15.67 -2.43 1.65
CA TRP A 265 15.36 -1.31 0.77
C TRP A 265 16.39 -1.18 -0.35
N ARG A 266 17.69 -1.33 -0.03
CA ARG A 266 18.74 -1.39 -1.05
C ARG A 266 18.49 -2.56 -2.02
N ARG A 267 18.23 -3.76 -1.51
CA ARG A 267 17.95 -4.95 -2.35
C ARG A 267 16.75 -4.74 -3.27
N MET A 268 15.67 -4.12 -2.78
CA MET A 268 14.49 -3.77 -3.58
C MET A 268 14.88 -2.86 -4.74
N LEU A 269 15.59 -1.76 -4.47
CA LEU A 269 16.01 -0.81 -5.51
C LEU A 269 17.00 -1.43 -6.51
N GLU A 270 17.94 -2.26 -6.05
CA GLU A 270 18.88 -2.99 -6.90
C GLU A 270 18.16 -3.99 -7.81
N ALA A 271 17.19 -4.75 -7.29
CA ALA A 271 16.41 -5.70 -8.08
C ALA A 271 15.57 -5.00 -9.16
N LEU A 272 14.94 -3.87 -8.83
CA LEU A 272 14.19 -3.05 -9.79
C LEU A 272 15.10 -2.46 -10.86
N GLN A 273 16.26 -1.93 -10.48
CA GLN A 273 17.24 -1.41 -11.41
C GLN A 273 17.78 -2.48 -12.36
N LEU A 274 18.16 -3.63 -11.80
CA LEU A 274 18.65 -4.76 -12.60
C LEU A 274 17.61 -5.12 -13.65
N ARG A 275 16.35 -5.24 -13.25
CA ARG A 275 15.26 -5.57 -14.16
C ARG A 275 15.02 -4.47 -15.19
N ALA A 276 15.05 -3.20 -14.79
CA ALA A 276 14.87 -2.08 -15.69
C ALA A 276 15.95 -2.05 -16.79
N VAL A 277 17.21 -2.21 -16.41
CA VAL A 277 18.36 -2.15 -17.32
C VAL A 277 18.42 -3.38 -18.22
N GLU A 278 18.44 -4.59 -17.64
CA GLU A 278 18.60 -5.82 -18.43
C GLU A 278 17.36 -6.13 -19.29
N GLY A 279 16.18 -5.87 -18.74
CA GLY A 279 14.89 -6.07 -19.38
C GLY A 279 14.45 -4.92 -20.28
N CYS A 280 15.20 -3.81 -20.33
CA CYS A 280 14.77 -2.56 -20.94
C CYS A 280 13.35 -2.16 -20.50
N ASN A 281 13.04 -2.39 -19.23
CA ASN A 281 11.73 -2.18 -18.65
C ASN A 281 11.65 -0.79 -18.01
N GLU A 282 10.61 -0.04 -18.33
CA GLU A 282 10.27 1.15 -17.55
C GLU A 282 9.58 0.73 -16.25
N VAL A 283 9.94 1.34 -15.13
CA VAL A 283 9.37 0.99 -13.82
C VAL A 283 8.60 2.18 -13.25
N THR A 284 7.36 1.93 -12.83
CA THR A 284 6.54 2.88 -12.09
C THR A 284 6.03 2.22 -10.82
N VAL A 285 6.36 2.80 -9.69
CA VAL A 285 5.91 2.36 -8.36
C VAL A 285 4.61 3.08 -8.01
N LEU A 286 3.63 2.35 -7.52
CA LEU A 286 2.34 2.84 -7.04
C LEU A 286 2.23 2.53 -5.55
N SER A 287 2.03 3.55 -4.73
CA SER A 287 2.05 3.41 -3.27
C SER A 287 0.93 4.15 -2.54
N GLY A 288 0.64 3.64 -1.34
CA GLY A 288 -0.39 4.10 -0.43
C GLY A 288 0.17 4.51 0.94
N GLU A 289 -0.56 4.13 1.99
CA GLU A 289 -0.24 4.24 3.43
C GLU A 289 -0.19 5.66 4.02
N ILE A 290 0.58 6.57 3.43
CA ILE A 290 0.98 7.80 4.14
C ILE A 290 -0.10 8.90 4.22
N HIS A 291 -1.34 8.61 3.83
CA HIS A 291 -2.51 9.50 3.79
C HIS A 291 -2.29 10.85 3.08
N LEU A 292 -1.29 10.88 2.18
CA LEU A 292 -0.83 12.04 1.44
C LEU A 292 -0.65 11.66 -0.03
N ALA A 293 -0.97 12.56 -0.94
CA ALA A 293 -0.56 12.43 -2.33
C ALA A 293 0.80 13.09 -2.56
N THR A 294 1.68 12.39 -3.26
CA THR A 294 3.02 12.89 -3.63
C THR A 294 3.57 12.09 -4.81
N ARG A 295 4.75 12.47 -5.28
CA ARG A 295 5.51 11.69 -6.25
C ARG A 295 7.00 11.74 -5.97
N GLY A 296 7.69 10.69 -6.39
CA GLY A 296 9.13 10.55 -6.29
C GLY A 296 9.75 10.15 -7.62
N GLU A 297 11.02 10.45 -7.78
CA GLU A 297 11.82 10.00 -8.91
C GLU A 297 13.19 9.54 -8.44
N MET A 298 13.71 8.50 -9.11
CA MET A 298 15.09 8.04 -9.00
C MET A 298 15.55 7.62 -10.39
N ALA A 299 16.69 8.12 -10.85
CA ALA A 299 17.27 7.68 -12.11
C ALA A 299 18.00 6.34 -11.92
N PHE A 300 17.79 5.40 -12.84
CA PHE A 300 18.60 4.19 -12.97
C PHE A 300 19.93 4.50 -13.69
N THR A 301 20.83 3.51 -13.70
CA THR A 301 22.18 3.65 -14.28
C THR A 301 22.19 3.82 -15.80
N ASP A 302 21.13 3.43 -16.51
CA ASP A 302 20.96 3.65 -17.95
C ASP A 302 20.28 5.00 -18.29
N GLY A 303 20.07 5.84 -17.27
CA GLY A 303 19.40 7.13 -17.36
C GLY A 303 17.87 7.06 -17.34
N THR A 304 17.25 5.89 -17.40
CA THR A 304 15.78 5.81 -17.30
C THR A 304 15.31 6.21 -15.91
N ILE A 305 14.15 6.89 -15.83
CA ILE A 305 13.63 7.38 -14.55
C ILE A 305 12.61 6.38 -14.00
N MET A 306 12.87 5.88 -12.80
CA MET A 306 11.85 5.22 -11.99
C MET A 306 10.97 6.29 -11.36
N HIS A 307 9.68 6.25 -11.70
CA HIS A 307 8.67 7.10 -11.08
C HIS A 307 8.02 6.38 -9.91
N GLN A 308 7.78 7.08 -8.81
CA GLN A 308 6.83 6.66 -7.78
C GLN A 308 5.66 7.63 -7.74
N LEU A 309 4.45 7.08 -7.76
CA LEU A 309 3.20 7.80 -7.68
C LEU A 309 2.51 7.35 -6.39
N VAL A 310 2.32 8.28 -5.46
CA VAL A 310 1.65 7.99 -4.19
C VAL A 310 0.26 8.60 -4.24
N ALA A 311 -0.75 7.77 -4.01
CA ALA A 311 -2.13 8.20 -3.93
C ALA A 311 -2.77 7.54 -2.71
N SER A 312 -2.71 8.22 -1.59
CA SER A 312 -3.09 7.66 -0.29
C SER A 312 -4.20 8.47 0.36
N GLY A 313 -5.27 7.74 0.71
CA GLY A 313 -6.51 8.19 1.34
C GLY A 313 -7.66 8.38 0.35
N ILE A 314 -8.23 7.31 -0.22
CA ILE A 314 -9.51 7.47 -0.95
C ILE A 314 -10.66 7.80 0.01
N ALA A 315 -10.65 7.20 1.20
CA ALA A 315 -11.64 7.47 2.25
C ALA A 315 -10.99 7.96 3.56
N HIS A 316 -9.72 7.62 3.80
CA HIS A 316 -9.01 8.02 5.01
C HIS A 316 -8.83 9.54 5.11
N PRO A 317 -9.17 10.17 6.25
CA PRO A 317 -8.91 11.58 6.47
C PRO A 317 -7.42 11.93 6.27
N PRO A 318 -7.10 13.02 5.56
CA PRO A 318 -5.72 13.43 5.39
C PRO A 318 -5.17 14.01 6.71
N PRO A 319 -3.85 13.93 6.95
CA PRO A 319 -3.25 14.57 8.11
C PRO A 319 -3.32 16.11 7.99
N PRO A 320 -3.08 16.86 9.09
CA PRO A 320 -3.12 18.31 9.07
C PRO A 320 -2.19 18.93 8.02
N LYS A 321 -2.65 19.96 7.30
CA LYS A 321 -1.85 20.63 6.25
C LYS A 321 -0.50 21.17 6.74
N LEU A 322 -0.41 21.59 8.00
CA LEU A 322 0.85 22.06 8.59
C LEU A 322 1.86 20.92 8.73
N TYR A 323 1.41 19.73 9.15
CA TYR A 323 2.22 18.53 9.22
C TYR A 323 2.77 18.16 7.85
N ALA A 324 1.91 18.11 6.83
CA ALA A 324 2.32 17.82 5.45
C ALA A 324 3.34 18.83 4.90
N ARG A 325 3.20 20.11 5.24
CA ARG A 325 4.18 21.15 4.88
C ARG A 325 5.53 20.91 5.55
N ALA A 326 5.54 20.66 6.86
CA ALA A 326 6.76 20.39 7.61
C ALA A 326 7.50 19.16 7.06
N LEU A 327 6.78 18.06 6.84
CA LEU A 327 7.31 16.85 6.21
C LEU A 327 7.88 17.15 4.81
N GLY A 328 7.20 18.00 4.03
CA GLY A 328 7.68 18.47 2.73
C GLY A 328 9.01 19.22 2.80
N TYR A 329 9.24 20.05 3.83
CA TYR A 329 10.52 20.73 4.00
C TYR A 329 11.66 19.75 4.31
N LEU A 330 11.40 18.73 5.14
CA LEU A 330 12.39 17.70 5.47
C LEU A 330 12.69 16.81 4.25
N ALA A 331 11.68 16.52 3.44
CA ALA A 331 11.80 15.71 2.23
C ALA A 331 12.69 16.34 1.14
N MET A 332 12.86 17.66 1.13
CA MET A 332 13.74 18.34 0.16
C MET A 332 15.21 17.96 0.30
N MET A 333 15.65 17.48 1.47
CA MET A 333 17.05 17.11 1.70
C MET A 333 17.49 15.85 0.93
N GLY A 334 16.54 15.11 0.34
CA GLY A 334 16.79 13.91 -0.45
C GLY A 334 17.40 12.76 0.35
N GLU A 335 17.36 11.56 -0.21
CA GLU A 335 18.12 10.42 0.30
C GLU A 335 18.75 9.65 -0.87
N SER A 336 19.99 9.18 -0.70
CA SER A 336 20.62 8.26 -1.64
C SER A 336 20.87 6.93 -0.94
N VAL A 337 20.07 5.92 -1.27
CA VAL A 337 20.25 4.55 -0.79
C VAL A 337 21.26 3.81 -1.65
N LEU A 338 21.11 3.99 -2.97
CA LEU A 338 22.07 3.55 -3.96
C LEU A 338 23.12 4.65 -4.20
N PRO A 339 24.42 4.31 -4.26
CA PRO A 339 25.47 5.30 -4.52
C PRO A 339 25.25 6.05 -5.84
N GLY A 340 25.30 7.38 -5.79
CA GLY A 340 25.18 8.23 -6.99
C GLY A 340 23.77 8.39 -7.57
N GLN A 341 22.75 7.80 -6.93
CA GLN A 341 21.37 7.79 -7.45
C GLN A 341 20.41 8.39 -6.42
N PRO A 342 20.30 9.73 -6.35
CA PRO A 342 19.49 10.39 -5.33
C PRO A 342 18.00 10.19 -5.60
N VAL A 343 17.27 9.86 -4.54
CA VAL A 343 15.81 9.89 -4.50
C VAL A 343 15.35 11.33 -4.35
N ARG A 344 14.47 11.76 -5.24
CA ARG A 344 13.91 13.13 -5.25
C ARG A 344 12.39 13.08 -5.15
N LEU A 345 11.85 13.52 -4.03
CA LEU A 345 10.42 13.78 -3.91
C LEU A 345 10.08 15.11 -4.57
N LYS A 346 8.95 15.15 -5.28
CA LYS A 346 8.52 16.30 -6.06
C LYS A 346 7.05 16.61 -5.79
N PRO A 347 6.62 17.88 -5.90
CA PRO A 347 5.21 18.22 -5.83
C PRO A 347 4.44 17.60 -7.00
N LEU A 348 3.15 17.37 -6.79
CA LEU A 348 2.22 17.01 -7.86
C LEU A 348 2.21 18.10 -8.96
N PRO A 349 1.90 17.75 -10.22
CA PRO A 349 1.76 18.74 -11.29
C PRO A 349 0.80 19.87 -10.89
N GLY A 350 1.20 21.12 -11.06
CA GLY A 350 0.40 22.28 -10.67
C GLY A 350 0.42 22.63 -9.17
N HIS A 351 1.07 21.82 -8.32
CA HIS A 351 1.19 22.08 -6.88
C HIS A 351 2.58 22.62 -6.51
N LYS A 352 2.64 23.39 -5.42
CA LYS A 352 3.90 23.98 -4.91
C LYS A 352 4.59 23.12 -3.86
N HIS A 353 3.83 22.34 -3.09
CA HIS A 353 4.35 21.56 -1.96
C HIS A 353 4.48 20.08 -2.35
N ILE A 354 5.50 19.41 -1.81
CA ILE A 354 5.79 17.99 -2.09
C ILE A 354 4.57 17.11 -1.78
N TYR A 355 3.94 17.33 -0.63
CA TYR A 355 2.78 16.57 -0.20
C TYR A 355 1.50 17.39 -0.35
N ALA A 356 0.46 16.76 -0.91
CA ALA A 356 -0.91 17.24 -0.88
C ALA A 356 -1.69 16.46 0.18
N ALA A 357 -2.17 17.16 1.21
CA ALA A 357 -2.96 16.60 2.31
C ALA A 357 -4.45 16.71 2.01
N GLU A 358 -4.90 15.86 1.09
CA GLU A 358 -6.29 15.75 0.63
C GLU A 358 -6.58 14.31 0.28
N ARG A 359 -7.84 13.87 0.45
CA ARG A 359 -8.27 12.58 -0.07
C ARG A 359 -8.14 12.55 -1.58
N ASN A 360 -7.77 11.41 -2.13
CA ASN A 360 -7.40 11.33 -3.52
C ASN A 360 -7.52 9.93 -4.13
N TYR A 361 -7.48 9.89 -5.46
CA TYR A 361 -7.13 8.70 -6.23
C TYR A 361 -6.27 9.10 -7.42
N LEU A 362 -5.56 8.12 -7.98
CA LEU A 362 -4.68 8.31 -9.13
C LEU A 362 -5.29 7.68 -10.39
N VAL A 363 -5.15 8.35 -11.51
CA VAL A 363 -5.47 7.83 -12.84
C VAL A 363 -4.21 7.81 -13.69
N MET A 364 -3.85 6.61 -14.14
CA MET A 364 -2.86 6.43 -15.19
C MET A 364 -3.54 6.23 -16.53
N MET A 365 -3.04 6.93 -17.53
CA MET A 365 -3.51 6.83 -18.90
C MET A 365 -2.41 6.34 -19.81
N ARG A 366 -2.74 5.31 -20.58
CA ARG A 366 -1.89 4.83 -21.67
C ARG A 366 -2.57 5.11 -23.02
N ARG A 367 -1.87 5.86 -23.86
CA ARG A 367 -2.23 6.13 -25.26
C ARG A 367 -1.10 5.63 -26.16
N ASN A 368 -1.34 4.53 -26.87
CA ASN A 368 -0.31 3.75 -27.57
C ASN A 368 0.79 3.31 -26.60
N ASP A 369 2.03 3.74 -26.80
CA ASP A 369 3.14 3.42 -25.89
C ASP A 369 3.40 4.49 -24.84
N LYS A 370 2.72 5.63 -24.91
CA LYS A 370 2.93 6.74 -23.96
C LYS A 370 2.05 6.61 -22.73
N TRP A 371 2.66 6.84 -21.58
CA TRP A 371 2.02 6.84 -20.28
C TRP A 371 2.00 8.21 -19.63
N SER A 372 0.92 8.48 -18.91
CA SER A 372 0.75 9.68 -18.12
C SER A 372 -0.01 9.38 -16.83
N ALA A 373 0.13 10.24 -15.84
CA ALA A 373 -0.54 10.14 -14.54
C ALA A 373 -1.15 11.47 -14.11
N GLU A 374 -2.31 11.40 -13.47
CA GLU A 374 -3.05 12.52 -12.89
C GLU A 374 -3.66 12.09 -11.55
N TRP A 375 -3.79 13.00 -10.60
CA TRP A 375 -4.47 12.78 -9.33
C TRP A 375 -5.78 13.56 -9.33
N ASP A 376 -6.85 12.96 -8.83
CA ASP A 376 -8.04 13.71 -8.41
C ASP A 376 -7.93 13.97 -6.91
N LEU A 377 -7.82 15.23 -6.52
CA LEU A 377 -7.77 15.65 -5.12
C LEU A 377 -9.14 16.16 -4.71
N GLU A 378 -9.57 15.82 -3.50
CA GLU A 378 -10.91 16.14 -3.02
C GLU A 378 -11.24 17.63 -3.10
N VAL A 379 -10.32 18.51 -2.70
CA VAL A 379 -10.55 19.96 -2.63
C VAL A 379 -9.95 20.66 -3.85
N SER A 380 -8.72 20.31 -4.22
CA SER A 380 -7.98 20.97 -5.31
C SER A 380 -8.38 20.47 -6.70
N GLY A 381 -9.09 19.35 -6.81
CA GLY A 381 -9.53 18.76 -8.07
C GLY A 381 -8.42 18.02 -8.83
N ARG A 382 -8.64 17.83 -10.13
CA ARG A 382 -7.75 17.09 -11.03
C ARG A 382 -6.45 17.86 -11.29
N THR A 383 -5.31 17.21 -11.09
CA THR A 383 -4.00 17.77 -11.45
C THR A 383 -3.78 17.71 -12.98
N PRO A 384 -2.95 18.59 -13.57
CA PRO A 384 -2.45 18.41 -14.93
C PRO A 384 -1.79 17.04 -15.16
N ALA A 385 -1.87 16.54 -16.39
CA ALA A 385 -1.21 15.31 -16.81
C ALA A 385 0.31 15.38 -16.66
N MET A 386 0.90 14.41 -15.98
CA MET A 386 2.34 14.20 -15.93
C MET A 386 2.75 13.09 -16.89
N SER A 387 3.73 13.35 -17.76
CA SER A 387 4.37 12.29 -18.55
C SER A 387 5.12 11.32 -17.63
N LEU A 388 4.95 10.02 -17.86
CA LEU A 388 5.78 8.97 -17.25
C LEU A 388 6.89 8.49 -18.20
N GLU A 389 7.07 9.21 -19.30
CA GLU A 389 8.18 9.06 -20.24
C GLU A 389 9.29 10.01 -19.82
N GLY A 390 10.53 9.53 -19.73
CA GLY A 390 11.67 10.38 -19.43
C GLY A 390 12.97 9.60 -19.24
N ARG A 391 14.06 10.22 -19.67
CA ARG A 391 15.43 9.86 -19.29
C ARG A 391 16.06 11.06 -18.61
N HIS A 392 16.86 10.80 -17.59
CA HIS A 392 17.74 11.79 -17.01
C HIS A 392 18.92 11.96 -17.97
N ASP A 393 19.13 13.18 -18.45
CA ASP A 393 20.30 13.55 -19.25
C ASP A 393 21.59 13.54 -18.42
#